data_AF-C3UVG5-F1
#
_entry.id   AF-C3UVG5-F1
#
_cell.length_a   1.000
_cell.length_b   1.000
_cell.length_c   1.000
_cell.angle_alpha   90.00
_cell.angle_beta   90.00
_cell.angle_gamma   90.00
#
_symmetry.space_group_name_H-M   'P 1'
#
loop_
_entity.id
_entity.type
_entity.pdbx_description
1 polymer ?
#
loop_
_entity_poly.entity_id
_entity_poly.type
_entity_poly.pdbx_seq_one_letter_code
_entity_poly.pdbx_strand_id
1 'polypeptide(L)'
;MAANKPAFGADCIDARRGDGQEAEMVPSASGPMEVDAKLQAHSFRYSLNFSSIGQCIIINNKNFDRRTGMNQRNGTDVDAGNAMKVFGKLGYKVKVYNDQSVNQITQVLKSVSMEDHSGSASFVCVLLSHGDDGVFFGTDASVELKSLPRYRP
;
A
#
# COMPACT_ATOMS: atom_id res chain seq x y z
N MET A 1 42.86 20.41 -2.17
CA MET A 1 41.66 21.07 -2.74
C MET A 1 41.14 20.22 -3.89
N ALA A 2 40.04 19.51 -3.69
CA ALA A 2 39.26 18.94 -4.77
C ALA A 2 37.81 18.93 -4.28
N ALA A 3 36.98 19.71 -4.96
CA ALA A 3 35.63 20.06 -4.55
C ALA A 3 34.61 18.98 -4.93
N ASN A 4 33.56 18.93 -4.12
CA ASN A 4 32.32 18.18 -4.23
C ASN A 4 31.81 17.95 -5.67
N LYS A 5 31.41 16.71 -5.96
CA LYS A 5 30.35 16.40 -6.92
C LYS A 5 29.04 16.22 -6.15
N PRO A 6 27.96 16.96 -6.43
CA PRO A 6 26.63 16.56 -6.00
C PRO A 6 26.05 15.59 -7.04
N ALA A 7 25.82 14.33 -6.65
CA ALA A 7 24.90 13.47 -7.38
C ALA A 7 23.49 13.83 -6.90
N PHE A 8 22.81 14.68 -7.67
CA PHE A 8 21.40 14.96 -7.45
C PHE A 8 20.62 13.67 -7.74
N GLY A 9 19.99 13.11 -6.71
CA GLY A 9 19.05 12.01 -6.82
C GLY A 9 17.89 12.42 -7.71
N ALA A 10 17.77 11.75 -8.84
CA ALA A 10 16.60 11.87 -9.70
C ALA A 10 15.47 11.06 -9.08
N ASP A 11 14.51 11.75 -8.48
CA ASP A 11 13.22 11.18 -8.08
C ASP A 11 12.42 10.84 -9.35
N CYS A 12 12.42 9.57 -9.73
CA CYS A 12 11.61 9.06 -10.84
C CYS A 12 10.19 8.74 -10.34
N ILE A 13 9.32 9.76 -10.38
CA ILE A 13 7.86 9.59 -10.37
C ILE A 13 7.38 9.30 -11.80
N ASP A 14 6.62 8.22 -11.97
CA ASP A 14 6.17 7.57 -13.21
C ASP A 14 4.86 8.15 -13.78
N ALA A 15 4.59 9.44 -13.55
CA ALA A 15 3.51 10.12 -14.25
C ALA A 15 3.90 10.34 -15.72
N ARG A 16 3.18 9.66 -16.65
CA ARG A 16 3.34 9.84 -18.11
C ARG A 16 3.26 11.34 -18.46
N ARG A 17 4.34 11.88 -19.04
CA ARG A 17 4.29 13.14 -19.78
C ARG A 17 3.47 12.89 -21.05
N GLY A 18 2.39 13.64 -21.24
CA GLY A 18 1.67 13.65 -22.51
C GLY A 18 2.56 14.27 -23.58
N ASP A 19 2.73 13.56 -24.69
CA ASP A 19 3.46 14.06 -25.85
C ASP A 19 2.71 15.26 -26.44
N GLY A 20 3.33 16.44 -26.36
CA GLY A 20 2.90 17.61 -27.10
C GLY A 20 3.39 17.50 -28.55
N GLN A 21 2.47 17.34 -29.49
CA GLN A 21 2.72 17.60 -30.91
C GLN A 21 2.43 19.09 -31.18
N GLU A 22 3.44 19.81 -31.67
CA GLU A 22 3.30 21.16 -32.23
C GLU A 22 2.31 21.13 -33.40
N ALA A 23 1.30 21.99 -33.36
CA ALA A 23 0.33 22.18 -34.42
C ALA A 23 0.73 23.38 -35.29
N GLU A 24 0.88 23.13 -36.60
CA GLU A 24 0.96 24.15 -37.65
C GLU A 24 -0.35 24.97 -37.74
N MET A 25 -0.23 26.26 -38.07
CA MET A 25 -1.28 27.29 -38.00
C MET A 25 -1.93 27.61 -39.35
N VAL A 26 -3.26 27.51 -39.48
CA VAL A 26 -4.12 28.29 -40.43
C VAL A 26 -5.62 28.28 -40.01
N PRO A 27 -6.52 29.18 -40.48
CA PRO A 27 -7.17 30.18 -39.62
C PRO A 27 -8.69 30.03 -39.43
N SER A 28 -9.15 30.69 -38.35
CA SER A 28 -10.48 31.25 -38.03
C SER A 28 -11.75 30.72 -38.72
N ALA A 29 -12.62 30.13 -37.89
CA ALA A 29 -14.06 30.34 -37.97
C ALA A 29 -14.63 30.47 -36.54
N SER A 30 -15.33 31.58 -36.29
CA SER A 30 -15.92 31.98 -35.03
C SER A 30 -17.13 31.11 -34.66
N GLY A 31 -17.01 30.28 -33.63
CA GLY A 31 -18.11 29.71 -32.87
C GLY A 31 -17.85 29.92 -31.37
N PRO A 32 -18.88 30.04 -30.52
CA PRO A 32 -18.67 30.13 -29.08
C PRO A 32 -17.95 28.87 -28.60
N MET A 33 -16.75 29.05 -28.08
CA MET A 33 -15.95 27.98 -27.49
C MET A 33 -16.58 27.67 -26.13
N GLU A 34 -17.52 26.73 -26.10
CA GLU A 34 -18.00 26.17 -24.85
C GLU A 34 -16.89 25.28 -24.28
N VAL A 35 -16.04 25.88 -23.45
CA VAL A 35 -15.14 25.13 -22.58
C VAL A 35 -15.98 24.55 -21.46
N ASP A 36 -16.45 23.31 -21.64
CA ASP A 36 -17.05 22.54 -20.56
C ASP A 36 -15.95 22.19 -19.56
N ALA A 37 -15.60 23.15 -18.70
CA ALA A 37 -14.59 23.06 -17.65
C ALA A 37 -15.09 22.20 -16.48
N LYS A 38 -15.93 21.20 -16.74
CA LYS A 38 -16.23 20.15 -15.79
C LYS A 38 -15.11 19.13 -15.89
N LEU A 39 -13.98 19.43 -15.24
CA LEU A 39 -13.06 18.37 -14.84
C LEU A 39 -13.93 17.34 -14.10
N GLN A 40 -14.16 16.17 -14.70
CA GLN A 40 -15.07 15.18 -14.13
C GLN A 40 -14.69 15.01 -12.67
N ALA A 41 -15.60 15.30 -11.74
CA ALA A 41 -15.36 15.31 -10.30
C ALA A 41 -14.77 14.00 -9.73
N HIS A 42 -14.69 12.98 -10.59
CA HIS A 42 -14.12 11.67 -10.36
C HIS A 42 -12.61 11.55 -10.63
N SER A 43 -11.96 12.50 -11.31
CA SER A 43 -10.53 12.41 -11.66
C SER A 43 -9.58 12.38 -10.46
N PHE A 44 -10.05 12.79 -9.27
CA PHE A 44 -9.27 12.80 -8.02
C PHE A 44 -9.63 11.65 -7.06
N ARG A 45 -10.42 10.67 -7.51
CA ARG A 45 -10.87 9.54 -6.68
C ARG A 45 -10.34 8.24 -7.26
N TYR A 46 -9.87 7.35 -6.38
CA TYR A 46 -9.62 5.98 -6.79
C TYR A 46 -10.89 5.35 -7.35
N SER A 47 -10.75 4.65 -8.47
CA SER A 47 -11.86 3.88 -9.04
C SER A 47 -12.25 2.78 -8.07
N LEU A 48 -13.54 2.71 -7.74
CA LEU A 48 -14.12 1.62 -6.94
C LEU A 48 -15.01 0.72 -7.80
N ASN A 49 -14.97 0.88 -9.12
CA ASN A 49 -15.76 0.10 -10.06
C ASN A 49 -15.08 -1.24 -10.36
N PHE A 50 -15.06 -2.12 -9.36
CA PHE A 50 -14.49 -3.46 -9.41
C PHE A 50 -15.44 -4.47 -8.77
N SER A 51 -15.30 -5.75 -9.10
CA SER A 51 -16.13 -6.83 -8.57
C SER A 51 -16.03 -6.99 -7.05
N SER A 52 -14.92 -6.54 -6.44
CA SER A 52 -14.75 -6.51 -5.00
C SER A 52 -13.93 -5.31 -4.55
N ILE A 53 -14.14 -4.85 -3.31
CA ILE A 53 -13.30 -3.80 -2.71
C ILE A 53 -11.87 -4.28 -2.45
N GLY A 54 -11.70 -5.58 -2.23
CA GLY A 54 -10.41 -6.25 -2.09
C GLY A 54 -10.27 -7.13 -0.85
N GLN A 55 -9.01 -7.43 -0.52
CA GLN A 55 -8.63 -8.24 0.64
C GLN A 55 -8.01 -7.38 1.75
N CYS A 56 -8.21 -7.81 3.00
CA CYS A 56 -7.57 -7.20 4.17
C CYS A 56 -6.81 -8.29 4.94
N ILE A 57 -5.49 -8.14 5.05
CA ILE A 57 -4.63 -9.06 5.79
C ILE A 57 -4.33 -8.42 7.14
N ILE A 58 -4.59 -9.12 8.23
CA ILE A 58 -4.29 -8.66 9.59
C ILE A 58 -3.21 -9.59 10.16
N ILE A 59 -2.03 -9.06 10.45
CA ILE A 59 -0.96 -9.77 11.16
C ILE A 59 -1.01 -9.32 12.63
N ASN A 60 -1.33 -10.25 13.52
CA ASN A 60 -1.51 -10.02 14.95
C ASN A 60 -0.47 -10.79 15.76
N ASN A 61 0.65 -10.14 16.07
CA ASN A 61 1.71 -10.71 16.90
C ASN A 61 1.51 -10.30 18.36
N LYS A 62 1.15 -11.29 19.18
CA LYS A 62 0.91 -11.15 20.61
C LYS A 62 2.06 -11.71 21.44
N ASN A 63 2.51 -12.91 21.06
CA ASN A 63 3.51 -13.68 21.79
C ASN A 63 4.84 -13.64 21.04
N PHE A 64 5.92 -13.32 21.76
CA PHE A 64 7.25 -13.20 21.18
C PHE A 64 8.20 -14.18 21.85
N ASP A 65 9.20 -14.65 21.10
CA ASP A 65 10.25 -15.51 21.61
C ASP A 65 10.97 -14.81 22.77
N ARG A 66 11.23 -15.53 23.86
CA ARG A 66 11.93 -14.96 25.04
C ARG A 66 13.28 -14.32 24.68
N ARG A 67 13.96 -14.84 23.65
CA ARG A 67 15.25 -14.32 23.16
C ARG A 67 15.16 -12.90 22.59
N THR A 68 13.99 -12.45 22.18
CA THR A 68 13.77 -11.09 21.66
C THR A 68 13.71 -10.05 22.79
N GLY A 69 13.53 -10.48 24.04
CA GLY A 69 13.32 -9.59 25.19
C GLY A 69 11.98 -8.85 25.17
N MET A 70 11.10 -9.14 24.21
CA MET A 70 9.81 -8.47 24.06
C MET A 70 8.74 -9.05 24.99
N ASN A 71 7.97 -8.16 25.61
CA ASN A 71 6.83 -8.55 26.43
C ASN A 71 5.62 -8.92 25.57
N GLN A 72 4.71 -9.71 26.14
CA GLN A 72 3.44 -10.04 25.52
C GLN A 72 2.57 -8.79 25.30
N ARG A 73 1.95 -8.67 24.12
CA ARG A 73 1.06 -7.53 23.77
C ARG A 73 -0.39 -7.79 24.20
N ASN A 74 -0.65 -7.69 25.49
CA ASN A 74 -2.01 -7.85 26.02
C ASN A 74 -2.96 -6.80 25.44
N GLY A 75 -4.12 -7.24 24.93
CA GLY A 75 -5.12 -6.39 24.28
C GLY A 75 -5.13 -6.45 22.75
N THR A 76 -4.05 -6.92 22.10
CA THR A 76 -3.96 -6.95 20.63
C THR A 76 -5.04 -7.81 19.95
N ASP A 77 -5.60 -8.80 20.65
CA ASP A 77 -6.70 -9.63 20.14
C ASP A 77 -8.00 -8.81 19.99
N VAL A 78 -8.21 -7.84 20.88
CA VAL A 78 -9.34 -6.90 20.79
C VAL A 78 -9.13 -5.97 19.60
N ASP A 79 -7.90 -5.47 19.39
CA ASP A 79 -7.55 -4.64 18.25
C ASP A 79 -7.77 -5.39 16.92
N ALA A 80 -7.28 -6.63 16.83
CA ALA A 80 -7.47 -7.49 15.65
C ALA A 80 -8.96 -7.76 15.39
N GLY A 81 -9.74 -8.05 16.44
CA GLY A 81 -11.19 -8.26 16.33
C GLY A 81 -11.93 -7.00 15.85
N ASN A 82 -11.55 -5.83 16.36
CA ASN A 82 -12.11 -4.55 15.95
C ASN A 82 -11.77 -4.23 14.49
N ALA A 83 -10.50 -4.40 14.09
CA ALA A 83 -10.07 -4.22 12.72
C ALA A 83 -10.81 -5.16 11.77
N MET A 84 -10.93 -6.44 12.11
CA MET A 84 -11.71 -7.42 11.33
C MET A 84 -13.16 -6.98 11.17
N LYS A 85 -13.81 -6.51 12.24
CA LYS A 85 -15.20 -6.04 12.19
C LYS A 85 -15.36 -4.80 11.31
N VAL A 86 -14.43 -3.85 11.40
CA VAL A 86 -14.47 -2.61 10.60
C VAL A 86 -14.25 -2.93 9.12
N PHE A 87 -13.18 -3.63 8.77
CA PHE A 87 -12.88 -3.95 7.37
C PHE A 87 -13.89 -4.92 6.76
N GLY A 88 -14.44 -5.85 7.56
CA GLY A 88 -15.55 -6.69 7.12
C GLY A 88 -16.81 -5.88 6.79
N LYS A 89 -17.16 -4.88 7.60
CA LYS A 89 -18.28 -3.95 7.31
C LYS A 89 -18.04 -3.10 6.06
N LEU A 90 -16.79 -2.77 5.76
CA LEU A 90 -16.41 -2.08 4.53
C LEU A 90 -16.42 -2.98 3.30
N GLY A 91 -16.67 -4.29 3.46
CA GLY A 91 -16.79 -5.26 2.37
C GLY A 91 -15.49 -6.01 2.02
N TYR A 92 -14.41 -5.81 2.78
CA TYR A 92 -13.16 -6.52 2.55
C TYR A 92 -13.26 -7.99 2.95
N LYS A 93 -12.56 -8.85 2.19
CA LYS A 93 -12.30 -10.24 2.59
C LYS A 93 -11.15 -10.26 3.60
N VAL A 94 -11.47 -10.33 4.89
CA VAL A 94 -10.48 -10.26 5.97
C VAL A 94 -9.88 -11.64 6.26
N LYS A 95 -8.55 -11.72 6.33
CA LYS A 95 -7.78 -12.89 6.81
C LYS A 95 -6.90 -12.45 7.99
N VAL A 96 -6.95 -13.18 9.10
CA VAL A 96 -6.16 -12.88 10.31
C VAL A 96 -5.09 -13.95 10.51
N TYR A 97 -3.85 -13.52 10.72
CA TYR A 97 -2.68 -14.35 10.97
C TYR A 97 -2.12 -13.99 12.34
N ASN A 98 -2.15 -14.93 13.29
CA ASN A 98 -1.67 -14.70 14.65
C ASN A 98 -0.23 -15.21 14.81
N ASP A 99 0.58 -14.50 15.60
CA ASP A 99 1.91 -14.91 16.04
C ASP A 99 2.82 -15.43 14.90
N GLN A 100 3.06 -14.58 13.90
CA GLN A 100 3.87 -14.88 12.74
C GLN A 100 5.34 -14.48 12.93
N SER A 101 6.24 -15.41 12.60
CA SER A 101 7.67 -15.12 12.44
C SER A 101 7.93 -14.23 11.22
N VAL A 102 9.11 -13.63 11.13
CA VAL A 102 9.52 -12.79 9.98
C VAL A 102 9.40 -13.56 8.66
N ASN A 103 9.81 -14.83 8.64
CA ASN A 103 9.71 -15.67 7.45
C ASN A 103 8.24 -15.94 7.07
N GLN A 104 7.38 -16.20 8.05
CA GLN A 104 5.96 -16.41 7.81
C GLN A 104 5.27 -15.14 7.31
N ILE A 105 5.56 -13.98 7.90
CA ILE A 105 5.08 -12.66 7.41
C ILE A 105 5.47 -12.48 5.95
N THR A 106 6.74 -12.72 5.63
CA THR A 106 7.25 -12.61 4.26
C THR A 106 6.53 -13.56 3.31
N GLN A 107 6.29 -14.81 3.72
CA GLN A 107 5.57 -15.79 2.92
C GLN A 107 4.10 -15.38 2.70
N VAL A 108 3.41 -14.91 3.74
CA VAL A 108 2.02 -14.43 3.64
C VAL A 108 1.93 -13.28 2.65
N LEU A 109 2.77 -12.26 2.80
CA LEU A 109 2.76 -11.10 1.90
C LEU A 109 3.15 -11.48 0.47
N LYS A 110 4.14 -12.38 0.31
CA LYS A 110 4.53 -12.91 -1.01
C LYS A 110 3.37 -13.63 -1.68
N SER A 111 2.73 -14.56 -0.97
CA SER A 111 1.60 -15.32 -1.48
C SER A 111 0.48 -14.39 -1.92
N VAL A 112 0.09 -13.44 -1.07
CA VAL A 112 -0.95 -12.47 -1.39
C VAL A 112 -0.56 -11.63 -2.60
N SER A 113 0.70 -11.21 -2.73
CA SER A 113 1.13 -10.44 -3.89
C SER A 113 1.10 -11.19 -5.23
N MET A 114 1.11 -12.53 -5.18
CA MET A 114 1.03 -13.38 -6.38
C MET A 114 -0.42 -13.78 -6.72
N GLU A 115 -1.40 -13.42 -5.88
CA GLU A 115 -2.82 -13.62 -6.19
C GLU A 115 -3.29 -12.69 -7.31
N ASP A 116 -4.35 -13.06 -8.03
CA ASP A 116 -4.96 -12.19 -9.04
C ASP A 116 -5.82 -11.10 -8.38
N HIS A 117 -5.38 -9.85 -8.51
CA HIS A 117 -6.07 -8.66 -7.97
C HIS A 117 -6.83 -7.86 -9.03
N SER A 118 -6.92 -8.32 -10.28
CA SER A 118 -7.57 -7.58 -11.37
C SER A 118 -9.02 -7.19 -11.09
N GLY A 119 -9.73 -7.98 -10.28
CA GLY A 119 -11.10 -7.72 -9.82
C GLY A 119 -11.22 -7.00 -8.46
N SER A 120 -10.12 -6.50 -7.90
CA SER A 120 -10.07 -5.86 -6.57
C SER A 120 -9.78 -4.37 -6.71
N ALA A 121 -10.59 -3.52 -6.07
CA ALA A 121 -10.36 -2.08 -6.07
C ALA A 121 -9.13 -1.66 -5.24
N SER A 122 -8.81 -2.41 -4.19
CA SER A 122 -7.75 -2.07 -3.24
C SER A 122 -7.22 -3.27 -2.48
N PHE A 123 -6.15 -3.06 -1.72
CA PHE A 123 -5.58 -4.03 -0.80
C PHE A 123 -5.29 -3.34 0.53
N VAL A 124 -5.54 -4.03 1.65
CA VAL A 124 -5.25 -3.54 3.00
C VAL A 124 -4.38 -4.55 3.74
N CYS A 125 -3.36 -4.05 4.43
CA CYS A 125 -2.56 -4.84 5.37
C CYS A 125 -2.51 -4.09 6.71
N VAL A 126 -2.93 -4.75 7.78
CA VAL A 126 -2.91 -4.26 9.16
C VAL A 126 -1.82 -5.02 9.91
N LEU A 127 -0.81 -4.30 10.38
CA LEU A 127 0.34 -4.87 11.07
C LEU A 127 0.25 -4.51 12.57
N LEU A 128 0.00 -5.50 13.42
CA LEU A 128 -0.11 -5.35 14.87
C LEU A 128 1.03 -6.13 15.53
N SER A 129 2.12 -5.45 15.87
CA SER A 129 3.26 -6.04 16.55
C SER A 129 4.02 -4.99 17.35
N HIS A 130 5.13 -5.38 17.96
CA HIS A 130 6.16 -4.42 18.35
C HIS A 130 6.85 -3.87 17.11
N GLY A 131 7.43 -2.68 17.26
CA GLY A 131 8.14 -1.98 16.21
C GLY A 131 9.06 -0.94 16.81
N ASP A 132 10.00 -0.50 16.01
CA ASP A 132 10.86 0.66 16.27
C ASP A 132 11.00 1.44 14.95
N ASP A 133 11.78 2.51 14.94
CA ASP A 133 11.94 3.33 13.74
C ASP A 133 12.40 2.50 12.53
N GLY A 134 11.54 2.45 11.50
CA GLY A 134 11.75 1.67 10.28
C GLY A 134 11.66 0.14 10.41
N VAL A 135 11.29 -0.39 11.58
CA VAL A 135 11.38 -1.82 11.88
C VAL A 135 10.07 -2.39 12.45
N PHE A 136 9.72 -3.60 12.00
CA PHE A 136 8.57 -4.37 12.44
C PHE A 136 9.01 -5.70 13.04
N PHE A 137 8.41 -6.16 14.14
CA PHE A 137 8.79 -7.43 14.76
C PHE A 137 7.92 -8.58 14.27
N GLY A 138 8.55 -9.63 13.75
CA GLY A 138 8.02 -10.98 13.84
C GLY A 138 8.07 -11.49 15.28
N THR A 139 7.48 -12.65 15.54
CA THR A 139 7.58 -13.28 16.87
C THR A 139 9.00 -13.67 17.25
N ASP A 140 9.87 -13.83 16.25
CA ASP A 140 11.19 -14.43 16.36
C ASP A 140 12.33 -13.41 16.21
N ALA A 141 12.16 -12.40 15.35
CA ALA A 141 13.14 -11.36 15.08
C ALA A 141 12.48 -10.10 14.50
N SER A 142 13.27 -9.05 14.30
CA SER A 142 12.86 -7.82 13.64
C SER A 142 13.13 -7.85 12.13
N VAL A 143 12.30 -7.17 11.36
CA VAL A 143 12.43 -6.97 9.91
C VAL A 143 12.30 -5.49 9.56
N GLU A 144 13.13 -5.00 8.67
CA GLU A 144 12.98 -3.63 8.16
C GLU A 144 11.70 -3.52 7.33
N LEU A 145 10.90 -2.49 7.58
CA LEU A 145 9.69 -2.24 6.78
C LEU A 145 10.00 -2.05 5.29
N LYS A 146 11.19 -1.53 4.97
CA LYS A 146 11.66 -1.36 3.58
C LYS A 146 12.08 -2.67 2.92
N SER A 147 12.45 -3.68 3.71
CA SER A 147 12.85 -4.99 3.18
C SER A 147 11.65 -5.92 2.98
N LEU A 148 10.47 -5.57 3.51
CA LEU A 148 9.21 -6.16 3.06
C LEU A 148 9.14 -5.96 1.54
N PRO A 149 9.12 -7.04 0.76
CA PRO A 149 9.42 -6.89 -0.66
C PRO A 149 8.36 -6.01 -1.31
N ARG A 150 8.84 -5.07 -2.12
CA ARG A 150 7.99 -4.21 -2.94
C ARG A 150 7.40 -5.09 -4.04
N TYR A 151 6.39 -5.86 -3.70
CA TYR A 151 5.68 -6.67 -4.66
C TYR A 151 4.83 -5.73 -5.51
N ARG A 152 5.02 -5.78 -6.83
CA ARG A 152 4.12 -5.11 -7.75
C ARG A 152 2.88 -5.98 -7.92
N PRO A 153 1.67 -5.43 -7.68
CA PRO A 153 0.43 -6.11 -8.00
C PRO A 153 0.25 -6.26 -9.53
#